data_AF-A0AAE1R396-F1
#
_entry.id   AF-A0AAE1R396-F1
#
_cell.length_a   1.000
_cell.length_b   1.000
_cell.length_c   1.000
_cell.angle_alpha   90.00
_cell.angle_beta   90.00
_cell.angle_gamma   90.00
#
_symmetry.space_group_name_H-M   'P 1'
#
loop_
_entity.id
_entity.type
_entity.pdbx_description
1 polymer ?
#
loop_
_entity_poly.entity_id
_entity_poly.type
_entity_poly.pdbx_seq_one_letter_code
_entity_poly.pdbx_strand_id
1 'polypeptide(L)'
;MKKMVWKLWNPVATILPTISVANFRPAPVVAFFSSRGPASNTPNLLKSDIGAPGNAILAAWPKNDTEVTLPGQEPPLFNIVSGTSMSCAHVSGIAATLKSQNPTWSPTAIRSAIMTTGKSHRVELGRAGLAEPYTASPTKELDFNRLSHPTLPVQSKS
;
A
#
# COMPACT_ATOMS: atom_id res chain seq x y z
N MET A 1 -3.86 2.97 -28.66
CA MET A 1 -3.79 4.35 -29.19
C MET A 1 -3.12 4.46 -30.57
N LYS A 2 -2.05 3.70 -30.88
CA LYS A 2 -1.36 3.80 -32.19
C LYS A 2 -2.22 3.55 -33.44
N LYS A 3 -3.28 2.74 -33.38
CA LYS A 3 -4.10 2.38 -34.57
C LYS A 3 -4.97 3.52 -35.13
N MET A 4 -5.35 4.49 -34.30
CA MET A 4 -6.32 5.54 -34.69
C MET A 4 -5.64 6.73 -35.40
N VAL A 5 -4.36 6.97 -35.10
CA VAL A 5 -3.59 8.10 -35.65
C VAL A 5 -3.27 7.93 -37.15
N TRP A 6 -3.09 6.70 -37.63
CA TRP A 6 -2.70 6.44 -39.02
C TRP A 6 -3.85 6.45 -40.03
N LYS A 7 -5.10 6.49 -39.55
CA LYS A 7 -6.29 6.22 -40.38
C LYS A 7 -7.13 7.45 -40.70
N LEU A 8 -6.84 8.59 -40.07
CA LEU A 8 -7.59 9.84 -40.21
C LEU A 8 -6.62 10.99 -40.42
N TRP A 9 -6.92 11.89 -41.35
CA TRP A 9 -6.02 13.02 -41.65
C TRP A 9 -5.95 14.07 -40.54
N ASN A 10 -6.85 14.07 -39.55
CA ASN A 10 -6.85 14.98 -38.40
C ASN A 10 -7.46 14.31 -37.16
N PRO A 11 -6.75 13.41 -36.47
CA PRO A 11 -7.28 12.77 -35.26
C PRO A 11 -7.30 13.78 -34.10
N VAL A 12 -8.49 14.06 -33.56
CA VAL A 12 -8.69 14.85 -32.34
C VAL A 12 -8.98 13.92 -31.17
N ALA A 13 -8.37 14.19 -30.02
CA ALA A 13 -8.66 13.48 -28.77
C ALA A 13 -8.97 14.50 -27.67
N THR A 14 -9.89 14.15 -26.78
CA THR A 14 -10.24 14.95 -25.60
C THR A 14 -9.80 14.19 -24.36
N ILE A 15 -9.07 14.86 -23.47
CA ILE A 15 -8.69 14.32 -22.15
C ILE A 15 -9.74 14.79 -21.15
N LEU A 16 -10.44 13.85 -20.54
CA LEU A 16 -11.44 14.14 -19.50
C LEU A 16 -10.77 14.25 -18.13
N PRO A 17 -11.40 14.95 -17.16
CA PRO A 17 -10.94 14.97 -15.78
C PRO A 17 -10.87 13.56 -15.16
N THR A 18 -9.95 13.39 -14.21
CA THR A 18 -9.81 12.15 -13.44
C THR A 18 -11.08 11.86 -12.64
N ILE A 19 -11.52 10.60 -12.66
CA ILE A 19 -12.64 10.11 -11.85
C ILE A 19 -12.16 9.02 -10.88
N SER A 20 -12.80 8.93 -9.72
CA SER A 20 -12.58 7.85 -8.77
C SER A 20 -13.46 6.65 -9.11
N VAL A 21 -12.85 5.48 -9.32
CA VAL A 21 -13.57 4.24 -9.57
C VAL A 21 -13.55 3.38 -8.30
N ALA A 22 -14.71 3.20 -7.67
CA ALA A 22 -14.85 2.31 -6.52
C ALA A 22 -14.88 0.83 -6.95
N ASN A 23 -14.52 -0.07 -6.03
CA ASN A 23 -14.60 -1.53 -6.22
C ASN A 23 -13.77 -2.08 -7.39
N PHE A 24 -12.61 -1.47 -7.68
CA PHE A 24 -11.67 -2.00 -8.67
C PHE A 24 -11.25 -3.44 -8.31
N ARG A 25 -11.22 -4.34 -9.29
CA ARG A 25 -10.81 -5.74 -9.12
C ARG A 25 -9.77 -6.10 -10.19
N PRO A 26 -8.68 -6.80 -9.81
CA PRO A 26 -8.35 -7.28 -8.47
C PRO A 26 -7.84 -6.13 -7.55
N ALA A 27 -8.24 -6.17 -6.28
CA ALA A 27 -7.69 -5.33 -5.20
C ALA A 27 -7.80 -6.08 -3.86
N PRO A 28 -6.81 -5.97 -2.95
CA PRO A 28 -5.53 -5.26 -3.10
C PRO A 28 -4.57 -5.96 -4.07
N VAL A 29 -3.63 -5.20 -4.63
CA VAL A 29 -2.50 -5.71 -5.41
C VAL A 29 -1.24 -5.01 -4.95
N VAL A 30 -0.13 -5.74 -4.83
CA VAL A 30 1.16 -5.15 -4.49
C VAL A 30 1.60 -4.22 -5.62
N ALA A 31 1.80 -2.94 -5.29
CA ALA A 31 2.22 -1.93 -6.27
C ALA A 31 3.56 -2.30 -6.91
N PHE A 32 3.73 -1.99 -8.19
CA PHE A 32 4.93 -2.38 -8.95
C PHE A 32 6.23 -1.83 -8.35
N PHE A 33 6.17 -0.65 -7.71
CA PHE A 33 7.30 0.03 -7.07
C PHE A 33 7.65 -0.51 -5.68
N SER A 34 6.82 -1.40 -5.11
CA SER A 34 7.09 -1.96 -3.79
C SER A 34 8.31 -2.89 -3.84
N SER A 35 9.30 -2.64 -2.99
CA SER A 35 10.44 -3.55 -2.83
C SER A 35 9.98 -4.94 -2.42
N ARG A 36 10.69 -5.96 -2.92
CA ARG A 36 10.45 -7.38 -2.64
C ARG A 36 11.68 -7.96 -1.95
N GLY A 37 11.47 -8.87 -1.02
CA GLY A 37 12.57 -9.62 -0.42
C GLY A 37 13.04 -10.80 -1.28
N PRO A 38 13.99 -11.60 -0.76
CA PRO A 38 14.57 -11.50 0.59
C PRO A 38 15.59 -10.36 0.74
N ALA A 39 15.79 -9.88 1.97
CA ALA A 39 16.80 -8.86 2.25
C ALA A 39 18.20 -9.46 2.15
N SER A 40 19.13 -8.78 1.47
CA SER A 40 20.50 -9.28 1.24
C SER A 40 21.28 -9.57 2.53
N ASN A 41 20.97 -8.86 3.61
CA ASN A 41 21.61 -9.01 4.92
C ASN A 41 21.01 -10.13 5.78
N THR A 42 19.82 -10.62 5.46
CA THR A 42 19.09 -11.63 6.24
C THR A 42 18.28 -12.54 5.30
N PRO A 43 18.94 -13.43 4.52
CA PRO A 43 18.28 -14.21 3.47
C PRO A 43 17.18 -15.16 4.00
N ASN A 44 17.33 -15.63 5.24
CA ASN A 44 16.39 -16.51 5.92
C ASN A 44 15.20 -15.76 6.55
N LEU A 45 15.20 -14.42 6.54
CA LEU A 45 14.13 -13.59 7.07
C LEU A 45 13.26 -13.08 5.91
N LEU A 46 12.02 -13.54 5.86
CA LEU A 46 11.05 -13.05 4.88
C LEU A 46 10.76 -11.57 5.15
N LYS A 47 10.89 -10.72 4.12
CA LYS A 47 10.56 -9.29 4.16
C LYS A 47 9.90 -8.93 2.80
N SER A 48 8.91 -8.06 2.70
CA SER A 48 8.16 -7.35 3.75
C SER A 48 7.10 -8.23 4.41
N ASP A 49 6.80 -7.93 5.67
CA ASP A 49 5.94 -8.80 6.48
C ASP A 49 4.43 -8.58 6.27
N ILE A 50 4.00 -7.34 5.97
CA ILE A 50 2.58 -6.99 5.78
C ILE A 50 2.38 -5.90 4.72
N GLY A 51 1.31 -6.00 3.94
CA GLY A 51 0.85 -4.99 2.99
C GLY A 51 -0.17 -4.02 3.62
N ALA A 52 -0.06 -2.74 3.26
CA ALA A 52 -0.97 -1.67 3.67
C ALA A 52 -1.23 -0.71 2.51
N PRO A 53 -2.36 0.01 2.49
CA PRO A 53 -2.66 0.99 1.44
C PRO A 53 -1.56 2.04 1.30
N GLY A 54 -1.02 2.19 0.09
CA GLY A 54 0.05 3.14 -0.19
C GLY A 54 0.07 3.64 -1.63
N ASN A 55 -0.94 3.35 -2.44
CA ASN A 55 -1.07 3.85 -3.79
C ASN A 55 -2.28 4.78 -3.89
N ALA A 56 -2.09 5.97 -4.45
CA ALA A 56 -3.11 7.01 -4.59
C ALA A 56 -3.79 7.37 -3.26
N ILE A 57 -2.99 7.66 -2.24
CA ILE A 57 -3.48 8.06 -0.91
C ILE A 57 -3.63 9.58 -0.87
N LEU A 58 -4.82 10.06 -0.52
CA LEU A 58 -5.10 11.47 -0.26
C LEU A 58 -4.61 11.84 1.15
N ALA A 59 -3.69 12.80 1.23
CA ALA A 59 -3.11 13.27 2.49
C ALA A 59 -2.97 14.80 2.51
N ALA A 60 -2.87 15.39 3.70
CA ALA A 60 -2.60 16.81 3.86
C ALA A 60 -1.25 17.19 3.25
N TRP A 61 -1.16 18.39 2.65
CA TRP A 61 0.02 18.85 1.94
C TRP A 61 0.43 20.27 2.35
N PRO A 62 1.75 20.58 2.36
CA PRO A 62 2.22 21.92 2.69
C PRO A 62 1.71 22.98 1.71
N LYS A 63 1.23 24.11 2.25
CA LYS A 63 0.74 25.25 1.44
C LYS A 63 1.82 26.04 0.72
N ASN A 64 3.10 25.67 0.87
CA ASN A 64 4.23 26.36 0.26
C ASN A 64 4.88 25.54 -0.86
N ASP A 65 4.32 24.37 -1.20
CA ASP A 65 4.85 23.53 -2.26
C ASP A 65 4.37 24.03 -3.62
N THR A 66 5.28 24.69 -4.33
CA THR A 66 5.03 25.24 -5.66
C THR A 66 5.12 24.18 -6.77
N GLU A 67 5.69 23.00 -6.51
CA GLU A 67 5.86 21.94 -7.50
C GLU A 67 4.52 21.31 -7.90
N VAL A 68 3.61 21.18 -6.92
CA VAL A 68 2.26 20.61 -7.12
C VAL A 68 1.21 21.68 -7.44
N THR A 69 1.61 22.95 -7.49
CA THR A 69 0.70 24.08 -7.68
C THR A 69 0.46 24.33 -9.15
N LEU A 70 -0.81 24.36 -9.57
CA LEU A 70 -1.17 24.69 -10.94
C LEU A 70 -0.92 26.18 -11.22
N PRO A 71 -0.46 26.55 -12.43
CA PRO A 71 -0.25 27.94 -12.79
C PRO A 71 -1.51 28.78 -12.56
N GLY A 72 -1.39 29.85 -11.77
CA GLY A 72 -2.51 30.75 -11.43
C GLY A 72 -3.44 30.25 -10.32
N GLN A 73 -3.08 29.19 -9.58
CA GLN A 73 -3.83 28.71 -8.42
C GLN A 73 -2.97 28.75 -7.14
N GLU A 74 -3.64 28.70 -6.00
CA GLU A 74 -2.96 28.50 -4.71
C GLU A 74 -2.53 27.03 -4.54
N PRO A 75 -1.46 26.76 -3.77
CA PRO A 75 -1.04 25.40 -3.46
C PRO A 75 -2.16 24.61 -2.78
N PRO A 76 -2.41 23.36 -3.20
CA PRO A 76 -3.51 22.57 -2.66
C PRO A 76 -3.24 22.16 -1.20
N LEU A 77 -4.28 22.15 -0.37
CA LEU A 77 -4.20 21.70 1.04
C LEU A 77 -4.03 20.18 1.18
N PHE A 78 -4.34 19.44 0.11
CA PHE A 78 -4.27 17.99 0.06
C PHE A 78 -3.66 17.54 -1.26
N ASN A 79 -2.96 16.42 -1.23
CA ASN A 79 -2.35 15.83 -2.41
C ASN A 79 -2.59 14.32 -2.44
N ILE A 80 -2.63 13.74 -3.65
CA ILE A 80 -2.75 12.30 -3.87
C ILE A 80 -1.37 11.77 -4.25
N VAL A 81 -0.79 10.96 -3.37
CA VAL A 81 0.58 10.46 -3.52
C VAL A 81 0.65 8.95 -3.33
N SER A 82 1.66 8.34 -3.94
CA SER A 82 1.91 6.90 -3.88
C SER A 82 3.31 6.61 -3.34
N GLY A 83 3.43 5.61 -2.47
CA GLY A 83 4.70 5.16 -1.93
C GLY A 83 4.54 4.22 -0.75
N THR A 84 5.58 3.43 -0.47
CA THR A 84 5.65 2.61 0.76
C THR A 84 5.71 3.47 2.03
N SER A 85 6.12 4.75 1.91
CA SER A 85 6.00 5.76 2.97
C SER A 85 4.54 5.96 3.42
N MET A 86 3.58 5.95 2.50
CA MET A 86 2.16 6.07 2.81
C MET A 86 1.61 4.79 3.44
N SER A 87 2.08 3.62 2.99
CA SER A 87 1.81 2.34 3.67
C SER A 87 2.33 2.34 5.11
N CYS A 88 3.51 2.91 5.35
CA CYS A 88 4.13 2.98 6.67
C CYS A 88 3.30 3.81 7.66
N ALA A 89 2.73 4.94 7.22
CA ALA A 89 1.86 5.77 8.05
C ALA A 89 0.61 5.01 8.52
N HIS A 90 -0.02 4.23 7.63
CA HIS A 90 -1.17 3.38 7.99
C HIS A 90 -0.81 2.32 9.04
N VAL A 91 0.30 1.60 8.84
CA VAL A 91 0.76 0.58 9.80
C VAL A 91 1.10 1.22 11.16
N SER A 92 1.73 2.41 11.15
CA SER A 92 2.12 3.13 12.36
C SER A 92 0.91 3.59 13.18
N GLY A 93 -0.14 4.11 12.53
CA GLY A 93 -1.38 4.49 13.19
C GLY A 93 -2.07 3.30 13.88
N ILE A 94 -2.07 2.13 13.24
CA ILE A 94 -2.60 0.89 13.82
C ILE A 94 -1.76 0.45 15.02
N ALA A 95 -0.44 0.43 14.88
CA ALA A 95 0.46 0.06 15.97
C ALA A 95 0.29 0.99 17.19
N ALA A 96 0.13 2.29 16.97
CA ALA A 96 -0.14 3.27 18.02
C ALA A 96 -1.49 3.00 18.70
N THR A 97 -2.54 2.70 17.93
CA THR A 97 -3.86 2.36 18.46
C THR A 97 -3.80 1.10 19.34
N LEU A 98 -3.13 0.04 18.86
CA LEU A 98 -2.93 -1.18 19.63
C LEU A 98 -2.14 -0.93 20.92
N LYS A 99 -1.12 -0.06 20.89
CA LYS A 99 -0.35 0.32 22.08
C LYS A 99 -1.19 1.14 23.07
N SER A 100 -2.06 2.01 22.58
CA SER A 100 -2.98 2.79 23.43
C SER A 100 -3.99 1.89 24.15
N GLN A 101 -4.55 0.91 23.44
CA GLN A 101 -5.49 -0.06 24.01
C GLN A 101 -4.80 -1.10 24.91
N ASN A 102 -3.54 -1.42 24.62
CA ASN A 102 -2.75 -2.40 25.38
C ASN A 102 -1.39 -1.82 25.80
N PRO A 103 -1.35 -0.92 26.80
CA PRO A 103 -0.12 -0.21 27.18
C PRO A 103 1.01 -1.14 27.62
N THR A 104 0.70 -2.34 28.11
CA THR A 104 1.68 -3.34 28.58
C THR A 104 2.29 -4.17 27.44
N TRP A 105 1.75 -4.11 26.22
CA TRP A 105 2.28 -4.90 25.10
C TRP A 105 3.65 -4.40 24.66
N SER A 106 4.57 -5.35 24.43
CA SER A 106 5.87 -5.06 23.84
C SER A 106 5.74 -4.76 22.34
N PRO A 107 6.74 -4.10 21.72
CA PRO A 107 6.76 -3.89 20.27
C PRO A 107 6.62 -5.20 19.48
N THR A 108 7.23 -6.29 19.97
CA THR A 108 7.12 -7.63 19.37
C THR A 108 5.70 -8.18 19.48
N ALA A 109 5.02 -7.97 20.60
CA ALA A 109 3.63 -8.39 20.76
C ALA A 109 2.70 -7.64 19.80
N ILE A 110 2.89 -6.34 19.61
CA ILE A 110 2.13 -5.53 18.64
C ILE A 110 2.39 -6.01 17.22
N ARG A 111 3.65 -6.22 16.83
CA ARG A 111 4.01 -6.77 15.51
C ARG A 111 3.36 -8.14 15.32
N SER A 112 3.44 -9.04 16.31
CA SER A 112 2.83 -10.36 16.25
C SER A 112 1.31 -10.26 16.02
N ALA A 113 0.62 -9.42 16.78
CA ALA A 113 -0.83 -9.23 16.66
C ALA A 113 -1.22 -8.72 15.26
N ILE A 114 -0.44 -7.79 14.70
CA ILE A 114 -0.65 -7.28 13.34
C ILE A 114 -0.45 -8.39 12.29
N MET A 115 0.60 -9.21 12.42
CA MET A 115 0.91 -10.28 11.46
C MET A 115 -0.06 -11.46 11.50
N THR A 116 -0.59 -11.79 12.68
CA THR A 116 -1.53 -12.91 12.84
C THR A 116 -2.94 -12.55 12.37
N THR A 117 -3.33 -11.28 12.49
CA THR A 117 -4.67 -10.79 12.10
C THR A 117 -4.81 -10.46 10.62
N GLY A 118 -3.69 -10.26 9.90
CA GLY A 118 -3.69 -9.93 8.48
C GLY A 118 -4.41 -10.96 7.59
N LYS A 119 -5.17 -10.47 6.60
CA LYS A 119 -5.90 -11.28 5.61
C LYS A 119 -4.96 -11.80 4.54
N SER A 120 -4.97 -13.10 4.30
CA SER A 120 -4.25 -13.70 3.18
C SER A 120 -5.00 -13.46 1.87
N HIS A 121 -4.36 -12.79 0.92
CA HIS A 121 -4.91 -12.63 -0.43
C HIS A 121 -4.26 -13.64 -1.37
N ARG A 122 -5.08 -14.33 -2.18
CA ARG A 122 -4.57 -15.10 -3.31
C ARG A 122 -4.06 -14.09 -4.34
N VAL A 123 -2.76 -14.12 -4.62
CA VAL A 123 -2.17 -13.35 -5.72
C VAL A 123 -2.72 -13.94 -7.02
N GLU A 124 -3.84 -13.42 -7.53
CA GLU A 124 -4.18 -13.61 -8.94
C GLU A 124 -3.24 -12.71 -9.74
N LEU A 125 -2.09 -13.30 -10.11
CA LEU A 125 -1.15 -12.74 -11.06
C LEU A 125 -1.92 -12.27 -12.29
N GLY A 126 -2.02 -10.94 -12.46
CA GLY A 126 -2.42 -10.37 -13.74
C GLY A 126 -1.57 -10.99 -14.84
N ARG A 127 -2.23 -11.67 -15.79
CA ARG A 127 -1.64 -12.47 -16.88
C ARG A 127 -0.37 -11.85 -17.48
N ALA A 128 0.79 -12.47 -17.22
CA ALA A 128 1.79 -12.89 -18.21
C ALA A 128 2.98 -13.58 -17.51
N GLY A 129 2.87 -14.90 -17.31
CA GLY A 129 3.93 -15.85 -17.67
C GLY A 129 5.38 -15.71 -17.19
N LEU A 130 5.72 -15.01 -16.10
CA LEU A 130 7.06 -15.07 -15.48
C LEU A 130 6.94 -15.07 -13.96
N ALA A 131 6.45 -16.17 -13.39
CA ALA A 131 6.61 -16.43 -11.96
C ALA A 131 8.04 -16.92 -11.73
N GLU A 132 8.95 -16.02 -11.36
CA GLU A 132 10.14 -16.38 -10.60
C GLU A 132 9.68 -16.89 -9.22
N PRO A 133 9.88 -18.17 -8.87
CA PRO A 133 9.27 -18.82 -7.71
C PRO A 133 9.79 -18.32 -6.34
N TYR A 134 10.56 -17.24 -6.29
CA TYR A 134 11.20 -16.72 -5.06
C TYR A 134 10.80 -15.31 -4.64
N THR A 135 9.84 -14.66 -5.31
CA THR A 135 9.45 -13.29 -4.97
C THR A 135 8.29 -13.26 -3.97
N ALA A 136 8.63 -13.42 -2.68
CA ALA A 136 7.68 -13.26 -1.58
C ALA A 136 7.20 -11.81 -1.46
N SER A 137 6.15 -11.46 -2.22
CA SER A 137 5.29 -10.33 -1.88
C SER A 137 4.62 -10.61 -0.52
N PRO A 138 4.31 -9.58 0.30
CA PRO A 138 3.63 -9.79 1.57
C PRO A 138 2.32 -10.52 1.28
N THR A 139 2.22 -11.76 1.77
CA THR A 139 1.07 -12.64 1.52
C THR A 139 -0.17 -12.20 2.28
N LYS A 140 -0.03 -11.15 3.12
CA LYS A 140 -1.07 -10.65 4.01
C LYS A 140 -1.27 -9.13 3.90
N GLU A 141 -2.52 -8.71 3.89
CA GLU A 141 -2.96 -7.31 4.04
C GLU A 141 -3.46 -7.05 5.47
N LEU A 142 -3.32 -5.83 5.96
CA LEU A 142 -3.93 -5.38 7.21
C LEU A 142 -5.46 -5.56 7.21
N ASP A 143 -6.00 -6.09 8.30
CA ASP A 143 -7.44 -6.24 8.51
C ASP A 143 -7.91 -5.55 9.80
N PHE A 144 -8.43 -4.33 9.66
CA PHE A 144 -8.88 -3.50 10.77
C PHE A 144 -9.95 -4.17 11.65
N ASN A 145 -10.83 -4.96 11.06
CA ASN A 145 -11.93 -5.61 11.79
C ASN A 145 -11.45 -6.76 12.68
N ARG A 146 -10.28 -7.35 12.36
CA ARG A 146 -9.65 -8.39 13.20
C ARG A 146 -8.70 -7.80 14.24
N LEU A 147 -8.24 -6.57 14.04
CA LEU A 147 -7.37 -5.86 14.96
C LEU A 147 -8.11 -5.34 16.21
N SER A 148 -9.44 -5.21 16.18
CA SER A 148 -10.25 -4.87 17.36
C SER A 148 -10.41 -6.02 18.35
N HIS A 149 -10.18 -7.26 17.92
CA HIS A 149 -10.17 -8.46 18.77
C HIS A 149 -8.95 -9.34 18.43
N PRO A 150 -7.72 -8.89 18.74
CA PRO A 150 -6.53 -9.67 18.42
C PRO A 150 -6.56 -10.99 19.19
N THR A 151 -6.34 -12.11 18.50
CA THR A 151 -5.93 -13.35 19.17
C THR A 151 -4.66 -13.06 19.97
N LEU A 152 -4.55 -13.58 21.20
CA LEU A 152 -3.45 -13.29 22.11
C LEU A 152 -2.08 -13.32 21.39
N PRO A 153 -1.23 -12.29 21.54
CA PRO A 153 0.06 -12.24 20.88
C PRO A 153 0.89 -13.44 21.31
N VAL A 154 1.62 -14.04 20.37
CA VAL A 154 2.59 -15.09 20.68
C VAL A 154 3.70 -14.42 21.48
N GLN A 155 3.62 -14.52 22.81
CA GLN A 155 4.68 -14.02 23.68
C GLN A 155 5.83 -15.02 23.60
N SER A 156 6.97 -14.59 23.05
CA SER A 156 8.23 -15.29 23.31
C SER A 156 8.51 -15.17 24.79
N LYS A 157 8.37 -16.26 25.54
CA LYS A 157 8.97 -16.37 26.87
C LYS A 157 10.48 -16.15 26.70
N SER A 158 10.99 -15.05 27.24
CA SER A 158 12.39 -14.94 27.64
C SER A 158 12.57 -15.66 28.97
#